data_AF-A0A2W1E4N1-F1
#
_entry.id   AF-A0A2W1E4N1-F1
#
_cell.length_a   1.000
_cell.length_b   1.000
_cell.length_c   1.000
_cell.angle_alpha   90.00
_cell.angle_beta   90.00
_cell.angle_gamma   90.00
#
_symmetry.space_group_name_H-M   'P 1'
#
loop_
_entity.id
_entity.type
_entity.pdbx_description
1 polymer ?
#
loop_
_entity_poly.entity_id
_entity_poly.type
_entity_poly.pdbx_seq_one_letter_code
_entity_poly.pdbx_strand_id
1 'polypeptide(L)'
;MWTEITKDLVIREAIDSMGYACEETDDFFYVMEYLQYEDVLHLVEISDEIRRKRKSRIREIEVERKSIHNSRPQSAYDDRYYEHEVSFDSRRSRYR
;
A
#
# COMPACT_ATOMS: atom_id res chain seq x y z
N MET A 1 3.32 -0.11 -40.84
CA MET A 1 3.46 -1.39 -40.11
C MET A 1 3.33 -1.03 -38.64
N TRP A 2 2.52 -1.74 -37.86
CA TRP A 2 2.25 -1.42 -36.45
C TRP A 2 2.84 -2.50 -35.53
N THR A 3 3.11 -2.12 -34.28
CA THR A 3 3.54 -3.04 -33.22
C THR A 3 2.43 -3.19 -32.19
N GLU A 4 2.01 -4.42 -31.92
CA GLU A 4 1.02 -4.74 -30.89
C GLU A 4 1.74 -5.07 -29.57
N ILE A 5 1.35 -4.42 -28.49
CA ILE A 5 1.93 -4.60 -27.15
C ILE A 5 0.80 -4.79 -26.14
N THR A 6 0.89 -5.82 -25.30
CA THR A 6 -0.10 -6.05 -24.23
C THR A 6 0.01 -5.02 -23.10
N LYS A 7 -1.14 -4.59 -22.58
CA LYS A 7 -1.24 -3.68 -21.42
C LYS A 7 -0.70 -4.27 -20.12
N ASP A 8 -0.55 -5.59 -20.06
CA ASP A 8 0.06 -6.26 -18.91
C ASP A 8 1.55 -5.93 -18.78
N LEU A 9 2.23 -5.70 -19.90
CA LEU A 9 3.65 -5.40 -19.92
C LEU A 9 3.92 -3.89 -19.88
N VAL A 10 3.24 -3.14 -20.73
CA VAL A 10 3.51 -1.71 -20.93
C VAL A 10 2.32 -0.88 -20.46
N ILE A 11 2.58 0.30 -19.89
CA ILE A 11 1.54 1.26 -19.54
C ILE A 11 1.59 2.47 -20.47
N ARG A 12 0.45 3.16 -20.64
CA ARG A 12 0.35 4.32 -21.53
C ARG A 12 1.40 5.40 -21.25
N GLU A 13 1.68 5.67 -19.97
CA GLU A 13 2.70 6.66 -19.58
C GLU A 13 4.11 6.35 -20.10
N ALA A 14 4.47 5.08 -20.25
CA ALA A 14 5.77 4.71 -20.79
C ALA A 14 5.84 5.02 -22.30
N ILE A 15 4.77 4.68 -23.04
CA ILE A 15 4.66 4.97 -24.48
C ILE A 15 4.70 6.49 -24.73
N ASP A 16 3.92 7.25 -23.95
CA ASP A 16 3.90 8.71 -24.03
C ASP A 16 5.28 9.32 -23.71
N SER A 17 6.00 8.75 -22.73
CA SER A 17 7.34 9.24 -22.34
C SER A 17 8.39 9.05 -23.44
N MET A 18 8.23 8.01 -24.27
CA MET A 18 9.11 7.76 -25.42
C MET A 18 8.66 8.51 -26.68
N GLY A 19 7.48 9.16 -26.64
CA GLY A 19 6.97 9.96 -27.75
C GLY A 19 6.34 9.14 -28.88
N TYR A 20 5.98 7.88 -28.63
CA TYR A 20 5.37 7.03 -29.64
C TYR A 20 3.87 7.32 -29.76
N ALA A 21 3.37 7.37 -30.99
CA ALA A 21 1.93 7.39 -31.25
C ALA A 21 1.36 5.97 -31.10
N CYS A 22 0.34 5.80 -30.25
CA CYS A 22 -0.36 4.54 -30.11
C CYS A 22 -1.89 4.71 -30.08
N GLU A 23 -2.58 3.67 -30.52
CA GLU A 23 -4.02 3.50 -30.34
C GLU A 23 -4.26 2.46 -29.23
N GLU A 24 -5.19 2.75 -28.33
CA GLU A 24 -5.52 1.88 -27.20
C GLU A 24 -6.80 1.08 -27.49
N THR A 25 -6.72 -0.24 -27.32
CA THR A 25 -7.90 -1.15 -27.29
C THR A 25 -8.13 -1.68 -25.89
N ASP A 26 -8.96 -2.68 -25.66
CA ASP A 26 -9.22 -3.17 -24.30
C ASP A 26 -7.97 -3.79 -23.65
N ASP A 27 -7.27 -4.66 -24.38
CA ASP A 27 -6.15 -5.47 -23.85
C ASP A 27 -4.77 -5.10 -24.42
N PHE A 28 -4.72 -4.32 -25.51
CA PHE A 28 -3.49 -4.03 -26.25
C PHE A 28 -3.32 -2.54 -26.59
N PHE A 29 -2.06 -2.14 -26.78
CA PHE A 29 -1.65 -0.91 -27.43
C PHE A 29 -1.11 -1.22 -28.83
N TYR A 30 -1.60 -0.49 -29.82
CA TYR A 30 -1.10 -0.53 -31.19
C TYR A 30 -0.22 0.68 -31.45
N VAL A 31 1.10 0.50 -31.39
CA VAL A 31 2.09 1.53 -31.70
C VAL A 31 2.22 1.65 -33.21
N MET A 32 2.11 2.87 -33.74
CA MET A 32 2.09 3.13 -35.20
C MET A 32 3.46 2.99 -35.87
N GLU A 33 4.49 2.72 -35.08
CA GLU A 33 5.87 2.48 -35.49
C GLU A 33 6.24 1.01 -35.35
N TYR A 34 7.26 0.58 -36.10
CA TYR A 34 7.84 -0.75 -35.96
C TYR A 34 8.95 -0.71 -34.92
N LEU A 35 8.66 -1.22 -33.73
CA LEU A 35 9.60 -1.24 -32.63
C LEU A 35 10.55 -2.43 -32.73
N GLN A 36 11.82 -2.20 -32.45
CA GLN A 36 12.77 -3.29 -32.29
C GLN A 36 12.61 -3.94 -30.91
N TYR A 37 13.20 -5.11 -30.75
CA TYR A 37 13.22 -5.83 -29.47
C TYR A 37 13.74 -4.94 -28.32
N GLU A 38 14.78 -4.15 -28.60
CA GLU A 38 15.39 -3.23 -27.64
C GLU A 38 14.44 -2.12 -27.19
N ASP A 39 13.65 -1.56 -28.12
CA ASP A 39 12.66 -0.53 -27.82
C ASP A 39 11.51 -1.09 -26.95
N VAL A 40 11.04 -2.31 -27.28
CA VAL A 40 10.02 -3.00 -26.49
C VAL A 40 10.54 -3.29 -25.09
N LEU A 41 11.78 -3.77 -24.97
CA LEU A 41 12.42 -4.01 -23.67
C LEU A 41 12.47 -2.73 -22.84
N HIS A 42 12.86 -1.60 -23.44
CA HIS A 42 12.94 -0.31 -22.76
C HIS A 42 11.57 0.18 -22.28
N LEU A 43 10.52 0.02 -23.09
CA LEU A 43 9.14 0.35 -22.69
C LEU A 43 8.67 -0.47 -21.47
N VAL A 44 9.04 -1.74 -21.39
CA VAL A 44 8.74 -2.61 -20.25
C VAL A 44 9.47 -2.13 -19.00
N GLU A 45 10.76 -1.81 -19.11
CA GLU A 45 11.57 -1.33 -17.98
C GLU A 45 11.02 -0.01 -17.39
N ILE A 46 10.67 0.95 -18.25
CA ILE A 46 10.03 2.22 -17.83
C ILE A 46 8.69 1.93 -17.14
N SER A 47 7.87 1.07 -17.73
CA SER A 47 6.57 0.70 -17.17
C SER A 47 6.69 0.08 -15.78
N ASP A 48 7.65 -0.81 -15.60
CA ASP A 48 7.95 -1.43 -14.32
C ASP A 48 8.54 -0.45 -13.30
N GLU A 49 9.36 0.50 -13.73
CA GLU A 49 9.81 1.59 -12.86
C GLU A 49 8.64 2.43 -12.36
N ILE A 50 7.70 2.81 -13.23
CA ILE A 50 6.51 3.59 -12.85
C ILE A 50 5.63 2.79 -11.87
N ARG A 51 5.39 1.51 -12.14
CA ARG A 51 4.65 0.60 -11.24
C ARG A 51 5.33 0.49 -9.88
N ARG A 52 6.67 0.35 -9.86
CA ARG A 52 7.46 0.30 -8.61
C ARG A 52 7.37 1.61 -7.83
N LYS A 53 7.55 2.77 -8.48
CA LYS A 53 7.43 4.09 -7.83
C LYS A 53 6.07 4.27 -7.17
N ARG A 54 4.98 3.89 -7.85
CA ARG A 54 3.62 3.92 -7.29
C ARG A 54 3.48 3.03 -6.06
N LYS A 55 4.01 1.80 -6.13
CA LYS A 55 3.98 0.84 -5.01
C LYS A 55 4.82 1.30 -3.82
N SER A 56 5.99 1.87 -4.06
CA SER A 56 6.87 2.40 -3.01
C SER A 56 6.24 3.61 -2.30
N ARG A 57 5.62 4.53 -3.06
CA ARG A 57 4.93 5.69 -2.48
C ARG A 57 3.77 5.29 -1.55
N ILE A 58 3.02 4.25 -1.89
CA ILE A 58 1.94 3.74 -1.03
C ILE A 58 2.52 3.15 0.26
N ARG A 59 3.62 2.39 0.16
CA ARG A 59 4.28 1.78 1.32
C ARG A 59 4.84 2.84 2.27
N GLU A 60 5.45 3.90 1.75
CA GLU A 60 5.96 5.01 2.57
C GLU A 60 4.83 5.70 3.35
N ILE A 61 3.69 5.98 2.70
CA ILE A 61 2.52 6.57 3.36
C ILE A 61 1.96 5.64 4.45
N GLU A 62 1.96 4.33 4.24
CA GLU A 62 1.51 3.36 5.25
C GLU A 62 2.48 3.26 6.43
N VAL A 63 3.78 3.32 6.18
CA VAL A 63 4.83 3.36 7.22
C VAL A 63 4.70 4.64 8.05
N GLU A 64 4.47 5.79 7.42
CA GLU A 64 4.26 7.07 8.09
C GLU A 64 2.97 7.08 8.94
N ARG A 65 1.88 6.50 8.43
CA ARG A 65 0.64 6.35 9.22
C ARG A 65 0.81 5.42 10.42
N LYS A 66 1.59 4.34 10.29
CA LYS A 66 1.88 3.41 11.39
C LYS A 66 2.83 4.02 12.42
N SER A 67 3.82 4.80 12.02
CA SER A 67 4.74 5.48 12.96
C SER A 67 4.03 6.58 13.76
N ILE A 68 3.08 7.29 13.16
CA ILE A 68 2.21 8.24 13.87
C ILE A 68 1.28 7.51 14.86
N HIS A 69 0.73 6.35 14.49
CA HIS A 69 -0.15 5.56 15.37
C HIS A 69 0.61 4.93 16.55
N ASN A 70 1.85 4.46 16.36
CA ASN A 70 2.70 3.93 17.44
C ASN A 70 3.33 5.02 18.34
N SER A 71 3.34 6.28 17.93
CA SER A 71 3.83 7.40 18.75
C SER A 71 2.76 8.01 19.65
N ARG A 72 1.52 7.53 19.58
CA ARG A 72 0.50 7.86 20.58
C ARG A 72 0.84 7.03 21.82
N PRO A 73 1.25 7.62 22.95
CA PRO A 73 1.49 6.83 24.14
C PRO A 73 0.17 6.12 24.45
N GLN A 74 0.20 4.78 24.51
CA GLN A 74 -0.88 4.02 25.10
C GLN A 74 -1.11 4.65 26.47
N SER A 75 -2.25 5.36 26.58
CA SER A 75 -2.70 6.01 27.80
C SER A 75 -2.50 5.01 28.93
N ALA A 76 -1.68 5.37 29.92
CA ALA A 76 -1.30 4.55 31.09
C ALA A 76 -2.47 4.32 32.07
N TYR A 77 -3.68 4.18 31.54
CA TYR A 77 -4.94 3.93 32.21
C TYR A 77 -5.53 2.58 31.76
N ASP A 78 -4.67 1.59 31.50
CA ASP A 78 -5.09 0.20 31.37
C ASP A 78 -5.22 -0.39 32.79
N ASP A 79 -6.44 -0.28 33.31
CA ASP A 79 -7.09 -1.17 34.27
C ASP A 79 -6.24 -1.73 35.43
N ARG A 80 -6.00 -0.89 36.43
CA ARG A 80 -5.76 -1.36 37.80
C ARG A 80 -7.09 -1.75 38.46
N TYR A 81 -7.57 -2.97 38.20
CA TYR A 81 -8.56 -3.61 39.06
C TYR A 81 -7.90 -3.92 40.41
N TYR A 82 -8.25 -3.17 41.44
CA TYR A 82 -8.08 -3.62 42.82
C TYR A 82 -9.40 -4.25 43.26
N GLU A 83 -9.40 -5.56 43.50
CA GLU A 83 -10.46 -6.21 44.27
C GLU A 83 -10.47 -5.60 45.67
N HIS A 84 -11.49 -4.80 45.98
CA HIS A 84 -11.71 -4.32 47.32
C HIS A 84 -12.50 -5.39 48.08
N GLU A 85 -11.81 -6.25 48.83
CA GLU A 85 -12.47 -7.16 49.76
C GLU A 85 -13.11 -6.36 50.90
N VAL A 86 -14.43 -6.19 50.85
CA VAL A 86 -15.19 -5.59 51.95
C VAL A 86 -15.44 -6.68 53.00
N SER A 87 -14.58 -6.75 54.01
CA SER A 87 -14.82 -7.58 55.19
C SER A 87 -15.85 -6.92 56.09
N PHE A 88 -17.12 -7.34 56.01
CA PHE A 88 -18.11 -7.02 57.04
C PHE A 88 -17.83 -7.90 58.27
N ASP A 89 -17.27 -7.30 59.32
CA ASP A 89 -17.28 -7.93 60.64
C ASP A 89 -18.72 -8.00 61.15
N SER A 90 -19.32 -9.17 60.98
CA SER A 90 -20.64 -9.49 61.50
C SER A 90 -20.56 -10.73 62.38
N ARG A 91 -19.63 -10.74 63.35
CA ARG A 91 -19.73 -11.66 64.49
C ARG A 91 -20.34 -10.98 65.70
N ARG A 92 -21.66 -10.94 65.62
CA ARG A 92 -22.58 -11.04 66.76
C ARG A 92 -22.15 -12.20 67.68
N SER A 93 -21.68 -11.90 68.89
CA SER A 93 -21.68 -12.81 70.05
C SER A 93 -21.80 -11.96 71.31
N ARG A 94 -22.98 -11.74 71.89
CA ARG A 94 -23.69 -12.60 72.87
C ARG A 94 -22.81 -13.15 74.02
N TYR A 95 -23.25 -12.80 75.23
CA TYR A 95 -22.88 -13.24 76.60
C TYR A 95 -21.51 -12.73 77.10
N ARG A 96 -21.38 -12.14 78.29
CA ARG A 96 -21.97 -12.51 79.60
C ARG A 96 -22.11 -11.30 80.52
#